data_AF-A0A2T6D4I6-F1
#
_entry.id   AF-A0A2T6D4I6-F1
#
_cell.length_a   1.000
_cell.length_b   1.000
_cell.length_c   1.000
_cell.angle_alpha   90.00
_cell.angle_beta   90.00
_cell.angle_gamma   90.00
#
_symmetry.space_group_name_H-M   'P 1'
#
loop_
_entity.id
_entity.type
_entity.pdbx_description
1 polymer ?
#
loop_
_entity_poly.entity_id
_entity_poly.type
_entity_poly.pdbx_seq_one_letter_code
_entity_poly.pdbx_strand_id
1 'polypeptide(L)'
;MCFRFAMRRGFPAAVLLVTLMVTLAGVAVLAPSPVCAQQPAAPDVPAEQVPIEGRMATLSDFGSEDLAYLAVPRTPPLGAIIILHDRFGINKQMKAITNSFAEQGYIAITPDLFNGQMATDSSRADSLSANLRNESALKTLNAVVKLLTTSPKFKVDRFAVLGWGMGGKLALESLADLKNPKGLRALAVFYPAVGNIPRKLVGRVRVPTIAYFGSADTRVPPMQVQEWERRMKSEGARLTVYTVEAGTDFADPNSATYARNVYFQCWANCVEFLRSEIGKDKSNVLDKMNRLFD
;
A
#
# COMPACT_ATOMS: atom_id res chain seq x y z
N MET A 1 12.79 -32.55 -74.30
CA MET A 1 12.04 -31.53 -73.54
C MET A 1 10.56 -31.82 -73.73
N CYS A 2 9.75 -32.23 -72.77
CA CYS A 2 10.00 -32.63 -71.38
C CYS A 2 8.84 -33.55 -70.92
N PHE A 3 9.21 -34.77 -70.47
CA PHE A 3 8.50 -35.77 -69.65
C PHE A 3 6.95 -35.87 -69.77
N ARG A 4 6.34 -36.78 -70.56
CA ARG A 4 6.18 -38.28 -70.46
C ARG A 4 5.50 -38.78 -69.18
N PHE A 5 4.23 -39.25 -69.30
CA PHE A 5 3.75 -40.67 -69.27
C PHE A 5 3.74 -41.28 -67.84
N ALA A 6 2.77 -42.06 -67.34
CA ALA A 6 1.63 -42.76 -67.93
C ALA A 6 0.67 -43.25 -66.82
N MET A 7 -0.62 -43.32 -67.12
CA MET A 7 -1.55 -44.27 -66.48
C MET A 7 -1.38 -45.67 -67.09
N ARG A 8 -1.48 -46.74 -66.28
CA ARG A 8 -1.92 -48.12 -66.64
C ARG A 8 -2.13 -48.92 -65.34
N ARG A 9 -3.36 -49.31 -64.99
CA ARG A 9 -4.08 -50.59 -65.27
C ARG A 9 -3.44 -51.84 -64.65
N GLY A 10 -4.24 -52.60 -63.86
CA GLY A 10 -4.14 -54.07 -63.75
C GLY A 10 -4.38 -54.69 -62.37
N PHE A 11 -5.52 -55.34 -62.18
CA PHE A 11 -5.80 -56.45 -61.21
C PHE A 11 -4.97 -57.72 -61.57
N PRO A 12 -5.14 -58.90 -60.94
CA PRO A 12 -5.06 -59.35 -59.53
C PRO A 12 -4.12 -60.59 -59.37
N ALA A 13 -3.83 -61.03 -58.14
CA ALA A 13 -3.54 -62.43 -57.75
C ALA A 13 -3.07 -62.44 -56.29
N ALA A 14 -3.78 -63.00 -55.32
CA ALA A 14 -4.04 -64.42 -55.08
C ALA A 14 -2.83 -65.16 -54.45
N VAL A 15 -3.10 -65.70 -53.25
CA VAL A 15 -2.65 -67.00 -52.73
C VAL A 15 -1.27 -66.99 -52.01
N LEU A 16 -1.25 -67.02 -50.67
CA LEU A 16 -1.41 -68.17 -49.74
C LEU A 16 -0.07 -68.90 -49.50
N LEU A 17 0.44 -68.84 -48.26
CA LEU A 17 0.90 -69.98 -47.45
C LEU A 17 1.46 -69.40 -46.12
N VAL A 18 0.78 -69.48 -44.97
CA VAL A 18 0.49 -70.66 -44.12
C VAL A 18 1.58 -70.90 -43.07
N THR A 19 1.20 -70.57 -41.83
CA THR A 19 1.50 -71.22 -40.54
C THR A 19 2.95 -71.25 -40.04
N LEU A 20 3.21 -70.98 -38.75
CA LEU A 20 2.87 -71.93 -37.68
C LEU A 20 2.69 -71.27 -36.30
N MET A 21 1.54 -71.60 -35.70
CA MET A 21 1.15 -71.88 -34.30
C MET A 21 2.07 -71.38 -33.15
N VAL A 22 1.53 -70.91 -32.02
CA VAL A 22 0.88 -71.77 -31.01
C VAL A 22 -0.15 -71.02 -30.15
N THR A 23 -1.20 -71.80 -29.85
CA THR A 23 -2.41 -71.64 -29.04
C THR A 23 -2.31 -70.88 -27.72
N LEU A 24 -3.39 -70.18 -27.35
CA LEU A 24 -3.91 -70.24 -25.98
C LEU A 24 -5.45 -70.08 -25.98
N ALA A 25 -6.12 -71.09 -25.44
CA ALA A 25 -7.56 -71.15 -25.27
C ALA A 25 -8.03 -70.15 -24.19
N GLY A 26 -9.25 -69.66 -24.38
CA GLY A 26 -9.83 -68.55 -23.63
C GLY A 26 -10.04 -68.81 -22.14
N VAL A 27 -9.83 -67.75 -21.37
CA VAL A 27 -10.40 -67.54 -20.04
C VAL A 27 -11.26 -66.29 -20.16
N ALA A 28 -12.55 -66.42 -19.88
CA ALA A 28 -13.46 -65.28 -19.82
C ALA A 28 -13.09 -64.40 -18.62
N VAL A 29 -12.41 -63.29 -18.87
CA VAL A 29 -12.13 -62.27 -17.85
C VAL A 29 -13.38 -61.40 -17.72
N LEU A 30 -14.06 -61.52 -16.58
CA LEU A 30 -15.04 -60.54 -16.11
C LEU A 30 -14.35 -59.18 -16.06
N ALA A 31 -14.74 -58.26 -16.95
CA ALA A 31 -14.27 -56.89 -16.91
C ALA A 31 -14.75 -56.24 -15.59
N PRO A 32 -13.87 -55.61 -14.79
CA PRO A 32 -14.31 -54.88 -13.62
C PRO A 32 -15.16 -53.69 -14.05
N SER A 33 -16.27 -53.46 -13.34
CA SER A 33 -17.11 -52.27 -13.47
C SER A 33 -16.23 -51.00 -13.42
N PRO A 34 -16.58 -49.93 -14.15
CA PRO A 34 -15.83 -48.68 -14.07
C PRO A 34 -15.88 -48.19 -12.62
N VAL A 35 -14.72 -48.19 -11.97
CA VAL A 35 -14.53 -47.49 -10.70
C VAL A 35 -14.81 -46.03 -11.02
N CYS A 36 -15.88 -45.47 -10.45
CA CYS A 36 -16.06 -44.02 -10.40
C CYS A 36 -14.77 -43.44 -9.81
N ALA A 37 -13.96 -42.78 -10.64
CA ALA A 37 -12.84 -42.01 -10.16
C ALA A 37 -13.39 -41.02 -9.12
N GLN A 38 -12.99 -41.18 -7.86
CA GLN A 38 -13.28 -40.18 -6.85
C GLN A 38 -12.62 -38.89 -7.33
N GLN A 39 -13.45 -37.91 -7.68
CA GLN A 39 -13.00 -36.58 -8.01
C GLN A 39 -12.18 -36.08 -6.80
N PRO A 40 -10.93 -35.61 -6.97
CA PRO A 40 -10.20 -35.03 -5.86
C PRO A 40 -11.05 -33.93 -5.24
N ALA A 41 -11.14 -33.94 -3.91
CA ALA A 41 -11.83 -32.88 -3.19
C ALA A 41 -11.35 -31.53 -3.72
N ALA A 42 -12.28 -30.64 -4.03
CA ALA A 42 -11.95 -29.28 -4.42
C ALA A 42 -10.98 -28.71 -3.38
N PRO A 43 -9.91 -28.00 -3.79
CA PRO A 43 -9.02 -27.36 -2.83
C PRO A 43 -9.88 -26.50 -1.90
N ASP A 44 -9.63 -26.58 -0.59
CA ASP A 44 -10.29 -25.73 0.40
C ASP A 44 -10.11 -24.27 -0.03
N VAL A 45 -11.16 -23.69 -0.62
CA VAL A 45 -11.20 -22.25 -0.89
C VAL A 45 -11.17 -21.60 0.49
N PRO A 46 -10.11 -20.83 0.83
CA PRO A 46 -10.07 -20.17 2.13
C PRO A 46 -11.35 -19.36 2.27
N ALA A 47 -12.09 -19.58 3.37
CA ALA A 47 -13.30 -18.83 3.66
C ALA A 47 -13.02 -17.33 3.43
N GLU A 48 -13.86 -16.68 2.62
CA GLU A 48 -13.74 -15.27 2.27
C GLU A 48 -13.62 -14.47 3.58
N GLN A 49 -12.42 -13.96 3.84
CA GLN A 49 -12.13 -13.32 5.11
C GLN A 49 -12.92 -12.02 5.18
N VAL A 50 -13.74 -11.86 6.22
CA VAL A 50 -14.50 -10.61 6.45
C VAL A 50 -13.53 -9.43 6.40
N PRO A 51 -13.73 -8.44 5.50
CA PRO A 51 -12.85 -7.28 5.39
C PRO A 51 -12.69 -6.56 6.73
N ILE A 52 -11.51 -6.00 6.99
CA ILE A 52 -11.30 -5.22 8.22
C ILE A 52 -11.94 -3.85 8.02
N GLU A 53 -12.89 -3.50 8.88
CA GLU A 53 -13.46 -2.15 8.93
C GLU A 53 -13.06 -1.45 10.22
N GLY A 54 -12.41 -0.29 10.08
CA GLY A 54 -12.09 0.58 11.19
C GLY A 54 -13.32 1.25 11.80
N ARG A 55 -13.12 1.88 12.96
CA ARG A 55 -14.15 2.63 13.69
C ARG A 55 -13.60 3.95 14.19
N MET A 56 -14.48 4.92 14.41
CA MET A 56 -14.08 6.14 15.11
C MET A 56 -13.73 5.80 16.57
N ALA A 57 -12.59 6.32 17.03
CA ALA A 57 -12.10 6.20 18.39
C ALA A 57 -11.85 7.60 18.97
N THR A 58 -12.12 7.78 20.26
CA THR A 58 -11.84 9.03 20.98
C THR A 58 -10.36 9.11 21.36
N LEU A 59 -9.82 10.33 21.36
CA LEU A 59 -8.44 10.60 21.78
C LEU A 59 -8.34 11.26 23.17
N SER A 60 -9.47 11.45 23.88
CA SER A 60 -9.53 12.24 25.12
C SER A 60 -8.58 11.71 26.20
N ASP A 61 -8.52 10.39 26.39
CA ASP A 61 -7.58 9.73 27.33
C ASP A 61 -6.09 9.97 26.98
N PHE A 62 -5.83 10.43 25.75
CA PHE A 62 -4.51 10.65 25.18
C PHE A 62 -4.18 12.15 24.99
N GLY A 63 -5.08 13.05 25.41
CA GLY A 63 -4.83 14.49 25.50
C GLY A 63 -5.36 15.32 24.35
N SER A 64 -6.35 14.83 23.59
CA SER A 64 -7.09 15.57 22.56
C SER A 64 -8.56 15.17 22.59
N GLU A 65 -9.49 16.11 22.47
CA GLU A 65 -10.95 15.80 22.38
C GLU A 65 -11.39 15.35 20.98
N ASP A 66 -10.43 15.21 20.06
CA ASP A 66 -10.72 14.86 18.68
C ASP A 66 -10.92 13.35 18.54
N LEU A 67 -11.40 12.95 17.37
CA LEU A 67 -11.59 11.55 17.00
C LEU A 67 -10.48 11.08 16.05
N ALA A 68 -10.38 9.77 15.87
CA ALA A 68 -9.60 9.18 14.79
C ALA A 68 -10.30 7.94 14.25
N TYR A 69 -10.25 7.73 12.94
CA TYR A 69 -10.67 6.46 12.34
C TYR A 69 -9.55 5.43 12.51
N LEU A 70 -9.82 4.38 13.30
CA LEU A 70 -8.84 3.39 13.73
C LEU A 70 -9.22 2.00 13.20
N ALA A 71 -8.33 1.41 12.41
CA ALA A 71 -8.40 0.02 11.98
C ALA A 71 -7.28 -0.79 12.65
N VAL A 72 -7.63 -1.95 13.19
CA VAL A 72 -6.73 -2.81 13.98
C VAL A 72 -6.58 -4.16 13.26
N PRO A 73 -5.35 -4.66 13.07
CA PRO A 73 -5.11 -5.94 12.41
C PRO A 73 -5.62 -7.10 13.27
N ARG A 74 -5.95 -8.23 12.62
CA ARG A 74 -6.35 -9.47 13.32
C ARG A 74 -5.15 -10.19 13.95
N THR A 75 -3.94 -9.85 13.53
CA THR A 75 -2.67 -10.41 13.99
C THR A 75 -1.95 -9.43 14.91
N PRO A 76 -0.92 -9.89 15.67
CA PRO A 76 -0.04 -8.98 16.40
C PRO A 76 0.52 -7.87 15.48
N PRO A 77 0.38 -6.58 15.83
CA PRO A 77 0.78 -5.48 14.95
C PRO A 77 2.25 -5.53 14.55
N LEU A 78 2.52 -5.34 13.25
CA LEU A 78 3.88 -5.17 12.71
C LEU A 78 4.47 -3.79 13.07
N GLY A 79 3.59 -2.82 13.24
CA GLY A 79 3.86 -1.41 13.52
C GLY A 79 2.57 -0.62 13.34
N ALA A 80 2.69 0.71 13.21
CA ALA A 80 1.55 1.56 12.94
C ALA A 80 1.75 2.50 11.74
N ILE A 81 0.66 2.82 11.05
CA ILE A 81 0.59 3.82 9.99
C ILE A 81 -0.36 4.92 10.44
N ILE A 82 0.16 6.13 10.58
CA ILE A 82 -0.65 7.33 10.82
C ILE A 82 -0.91 7.98 9.47
N ILE A 83 -2.18 8.19 9.15
CA ILE A 83 -2.66 8.61 7.83
C ILE A 83 -3.25 10.02 7.99
N LEU A 84 -2.63 11.03 7.40
CA LEU A 84 -3.09 12.41 7.43
C LEU A 84 -3.89 12.71 6.17
N HIS A 85 -5.20 12.88 6.35
CA HIS A 85 -6.12 13.12 5.26
C HIS A 85 -5.86 14.46 4.55
N ASP A 86 -6.31 14.57 3.31
CA ASP A 86 -6.28 15.83 2.57
C ASP A 86 -7.42 16.78 3.02
N ARG A 87 -7.56 17.93 2.36
CA ARG A 87 -8.56 18.98 2.61
C ARG A 87 -10.03 18.54 2.60
N PHE A 88 -10.34 17.29 2.23
CA PHE A 88 -11.69 16.74 2.22
C PHE A 88 -12.13 16.03 3.51
N GLY A 89 -11.21 15.81 4.47
CA GLY A 89 -11.51 15.09 5.71
C GLY A 89 -11.43 13.56 5.55
N ILE A 90 -11.99 12.82 6.52
CA ILE A 90 -12.00 11.35 6.54
C ILE A 90 -13.09 10.79 5.60
N ASN A 91 -12.90 10.97 4.31
CA ASN A 91 -13.79 10.46 3.26
C ASN A 91 -13.65 8.94 3.07
N LYS A 92 -14.43 8.37 2.12
CA LYS A 92 -14.41 6.93 1.81
C LYS A 92 -13.02 6.42 1.42
N GLN A 93 -12.24 7.21 0.67
CA GLN A 93 -10.88 6.82 0.27
C GLN A 93 -9.96 6.71 1.49
N MET A 94 -10.02 7.68 2.41
CA MET A 94 -9.19 7.65 3.62
C MET A 94 -9.52 6.43 4.47
N LYS A 95 -10.80 6.11 4.68
CA LYS A 95 -11.22 4.89 5.40
C LYS A 95 -10.72 3.61 4.72
N ALA A 96 -10.84 3.53 3.39
CA ALA A 96 -10.39 2.37 2.62
C ALA A 96 -8.86 2.17 2.73
N ILE A 97 -8.08 3.26 2.68
CA ILE A 97 -6.63 3.21 2.86
C ILE A 97 -6.28 2.73 4.27
N THR A 98 -6.97 3.25 5.29
CA THR A 98 -6.76 2.84 6.69
C THR A 98 -7.07 1.36 6.89
N ASN A 99 -8.20 0.90 6.35
CA ASN A 99 -8.57 -0.52 6.40
C ASN A 99 -7.53 -1.40 5.70
N SER A 100 -7.05 -1.00 4.52
CA SER A 100 -6.06 -1.76 3.75
C SER A 100 -4.74 -1.95 4.50
N PHE A 101 -4.27 -0.98 5.28
CA PHE A 101 -3.07 -1.18 6.12
C PHE A 101 -3.32 -2.13 7.29
N ALA A 102 -4.53 -2.15 7.84
CA ALA A 102 -4.90 -3.12 8.87
C ALA A 102 -4.98 -4.55 8.31
N GLU A 103 -5.46 -4.73 7.09
CA GLU A 103 -5.43 -6.02 6.38
C GLU A 103 -3.99 -6.51 6.17
N GLN A 104 -3.03 -5.59 6.07
CA GLN A 104 -1.61 -5.90 5.93
C GLN A 104 -0.88 -6.09 7.28
N GLY A 105 -1.58 -6.09 8.41
CA GLY A 105 -0.99 -6.36 9.72
C GLY A 105 -0.50 -5.12 10.49
N TYR A 106 -0.81 -3.90 10.06
CA TYR A 106 -0.45 -2.67 10.77
C TYR A 106 -1.65 -2.12 11.55
N ILE A 107 -1.40 -1.49 12.69
CA ILE A 107 -2.42 -0.58 13.21
C ILE A 107 -2.46 0.63 12.28
N ALA A 108 -3.62 0.96 11.75
CA ALA A 108 -3.78 2.09 10.86
C ALA A 108 -4.74 3.09 11.50
N ILE A 109 -4.36 4.37 11.51
CA ILE A 109 -5.14 5.41 12.17
C ILE A 109 -5.13 6.71 11.37
N THR A 110 -6.32 7.24 11.10
CA THR A 110 -6.53 8.55 10.47
C THR A 110 -7.08 9.51 11.51
N PRO A 111 -6.29 10.46 12.03
CA PRO A 111 -6.80 11.48 12.93
C PRO A 111 -7.81 12.37 12.19
N ASP A 112 -8.89 12.74 12.88
CA ASP A 112 -9.89 13.67 12.36
C ASP A 112 -9.47 15.10 12.65
N LEU A 113 -8.91 15.78 11.65
CA LEU A 113 -8.40 17.14 11.81
C LEU A 113 -9.50 18.20 11.68
N PHE A 114 -10.74 17.81 11.32
CA PHE A 114 -11.86 18.71 11.07
C PHE A 114 -13.06 18.48 12.00
N ASN A 115 -12.89 17.71 13.07
CA ASN A 115 -13.90 17.48 14.11
C ASN A 115 -15.22 16.94 13.53
N GLY A 116 -15.13 15.91 12.69
CA GLY A 116 -16.26 15.22 12.06
C GLY A 116 -16.71 15.84 10.75
N GLN A 117 -16.17 17.00 10.37
CA GLN A 117 -16.53 17.65 9.12
C GLN A 117 -15.80 17.02 7.93
N MET A 118 -16.52 16.91 6.82
CA MET A 118 -15.98 16.51 5.53
C MET A 118 -16.43 17.51 4.47
N ALA A 119 -15.66 17.63 3.41
CA ALA A 119 -16.05 18.40 2.23
C ALA A 119 -16.46 17.47 1.09
N THR A 120 -17.46 17.88 0.33
CA THR A 120 -17.91 17.22 -0.91
C THR A 120 -17.58 18.04 -2.16
N ASP A 121 -17.09 19.27 -1.97
CA ASP A 121 -16.70 20.19 -3.02
C ASP A 121 -15.42 20.95 -2.63
N SER A 122 -14.76 21.54 -3.63
CA SER A 122 -13.47 22.21 -3.44
C SER A 122 -13.56 23.47 -2.58
N SER A 123 -14.64 24.25 -2.67
CA SER A 123 -14.78 25.49 -1.90
C SER A 123 -14.88 25.20 -0.41
N ARG A 124 -15.68 24.20 -0.04
CA ARG A 124 -15.77 23.73 1.34
C ARG A 124 -14.46 23.13 1.83
N ALA A 125 -13.78 22.35 0.99
CA ALA A 125 -12.49 21.74 1.33
C ALA A 125 -11.41 22.80 1.60
N ASP A 126 -11.32 23.83 0.76
CA ASP A 126 -10.39 24.94 0.94
C ASP A 126 -10.73 25.75 2.20
N SER A 127 -12.01 25.96 2.49
CA SER A 127 -12.45 26.62 3.72
C SER A 127 -12.08 25.83 4.98
N LEU A 128 -12.26 24.52 4.99
CA LEU A 128 -11.87 23.68 6.12
C LEU A 128 -10.34 23.68 6.31
N SER A 129 -9.59 23.51 5.22
CA SER A 129 -8.13 23.52 5.24
C SER A 129 -7.55 24.85 5.72
N ALA A 130 -8.12 25.99 5.30
CA ALA A 130 -7.68 27.31 5.71
C ALA A 130 -7.91 27.60 7.21
N ASN A 131 -8.92 26.97 7.81
CA ASN A 131 -9.25 27.11 9.22
C ASN A 131 -8.50 26.11 10.13
N LEU A 132 -7.74 25.17 9.56
CA LEU A 132 -6.97 24.22 10.35
C LEU A 132 -5.81 24.93 11.06
N ARG A 133 -5.79 24.82 12.39
CA ARG A 133 -4.70 25.36 13.21
C ARG A 133 -3.63 24.30 13.41
N ASN A 134 -2.38 24.61 13.05
CA ASN A 134 -1.23 23.71 13.21
C ASN A 134 -1.08 23.20 14.65
N GLU A 135 -1.30 24.04 15.65
CA GLU A 135 -1.23 23.64 17.07
C GLU A 135 -2.28 22.57 17.43
N SER A 136 -3.51 22.73 16.94
CA SER A 136 -4.58 21.74 17.14
C SER A 136 -4.21 20.43 16.48
N ALA A 137 -3.78 20.48 15.23
CA ALA A 137 -3.37 19.29 14.47
C ALA A 137 -2.19 18.56 15.13
N LEU A 138 -1.20 19.29 15.64
CA LEU A 138 -0.06 18.73 16.37
C LEU A 138 -0.50 18.11 17.71
N LYS A 139 -1.49 18.71 18.40
CA LYS A 139 -2.07 18.14 19.62
C LYS A 139 -2.75 16.81 19.31
N THR A 140 -3.58 16.74 18.28
CA THR A 140 -4.24 15.50 17.81
C THR A 140 -3.20 14.44 17.44
N LEU A 141 -2.17 14.81 16.67
CA LEU A 141 -1.12 13.89 16.25
C LEU A 141 -0.33 13.32 17.44
N ASN A 142 0.02 14.16 18.42
CA ASN A 142 0.66 13.71 19.64
C ASN A 142 -0.24 12.77 20.46
N ALA A 143 -1.55 13.00 20.50
CA ALA A 143 -2.50 12.11 21.15
C ALA A 143 -2.59 10.74 20.45
N VAL A 144 -2.55 10.71 19.12
CA VAL A 144 -2.45 9.47 18.33
C VAL A 144 -1.15 8.72 18.65
N VAL A 145 -0.01 9.40 18.65
CA VAL A 145 1.27 8.77 19.01
C VAL A 145 1.23 8.22 20.44
N LYS A 146 0.62 8.94 21.39
CA LYS A 146 0.44 8.48 22.77
C LYS A 146 -0.48 7.25 22.82
N LEU A 147 -1.61 7.24 22.12
CA LEU A 147 -2.49 6.08 22.00
C LEU A 147 -1.73 4.84 21.48
N LEU A 148 -0.92 4.99 20.43
CA LEU A 148 -0.17 3.87 19.86
C LEU A 148 0.89 3.31 20.83
N THR A 149 1.58 4.20 21.54
CA THR A 149 2.74 3.85 22.36
C THR A 149 2.40 3.44 23.79
N THR A 150 1.34 4.01 24.39
CA THR A 150 0.99 3.76 25.80
C THR A 150 -0.22 2.86 25.99
N SER A 151 -1.05 2.65 24.95
CA SER A 151 -2.20 1.76 25.07
C SER A 151 -1.74 0.32 25.31
N PRO A 152 -2.23 -0.35 26.37
CA PRO A 152 -1.88 -1.73 26.64
C PRO A 152 -2.35 -2.69 25.54
N LYS A 153 -3.30 -2.26 24.70
CA LYS A 153 -3.84 -3.03 23.56
C LYS A 153 -2.90 -3.05 22.36
N PHE A 154 -2.08 -2.01 22.18
CA PHE A 154 -1.30 -1.81 20.96
C PHE A 154 0.19 -1.97 21.24
N LYS A 155 0.72 -1.21 22.21
CA LYS A 155 2.14 -1.19 22.59
C LYS A 155 3.08 -1.15 21.37
N VAL A 156 2.74 -0.32 20.39
CA VAL A 156 3.53 -0.16 19.17
C VAL A 156 4.53 0.96 19.37
N ASP A 157 5.81 0.64 19.19
CA ASP A 157 6.94 1.56 19.33
C ASP A 157 7.51 2.05 18.00
N ARG A 158 6.98 1.54 16.87
CA ARG A 158 7.38 1.92 15.51
C ARG A 158 6.19 2.31 14.66
N PHE A 159 6.28 3.48 14.04
CA PHE A 159 5.26 3.97 13.14
C PHE A 159 5.83 4.75 11.97
N ALA A 160 5.05 4.83 10.90
CA ALA A 160 5.29 5.77 9.82
C ALA A 160 4.11 6.73 9.67
N VAL A 161 4.36 7.85 8.99
CA VAL A 161 3.33 8.82 8.64
C VAL A 161 3.17 8.86 7.13
N LEU A 162 1.92 8.91 6.69
CA LEU A 162 1.51 9.00 5.31
C LEU A 162 0.52 10.15 5.16
N GLY A 163 0.64 11.00 4.12
CA GLY A 163 -0.30 12.11 3.94
C GLY A 163 -0.42 12.64 2.52
N TRP A 164 -1.54 13.32 2.24
CA TRP A 164 -1.84 13.93 0.93
C TRP A 164 -2.08 15.42 1.09
N GLY A 165 -1.64 16.22 0.12
CA GLY A 165 -1.95 17.65 0.02
C GLY A 165 -1.73 18.40 1.35
N MET A 166 -2.84 18.81 1.97
CA MET A 166 -2.84 19.46 3.28
C MET A 166 -2.20 18.56 4.37
N GLY A 167 -2.60 17.30 4.47
CA GLY A 167 -2.06 16.33 5.43
C GLY A 167 -0.59 16.01 5.19
N GLY A 168 -0.15 16.03 3.93
CA GLY A 168 1.27 15.88 3.58
C GLY A 168 2.10 17.07 4.07
N LYS A 169 1.61 18.31 3.88
CA LYS A 169 2.24 19.51 4.45
C LYS A 169 2.28 19.43 5.97
N LEU A 170 1.18 19.05 6.61
CA LEU A 170 1.11 18.89 8.07
C LEU A 170 2.16 17.87 8.56
N ALA A 171 2.34 16.75 7.85
CA ALA A 171 3.37 15.78 8.16
C ALA A 171 4.76 16.42 8.14
N LEU A 172 5.10 17.15 7.09
CA LEU A 172 6.40 17.80 6.97
C LEU A 172 6.62 18.88 8.04
N GLU A 173 5.57 19.61 8.43
CA GLU A 173 5.68 20.70 9.40
C GLU A 173 5.69 20.20 10.86
N SER A 174 4.89 19.18 11.18
CA SER A 174 4.60 18.81 12.57
C SER A 174 5.53 17.73 13.12
N LEU A 175 6.20 16.97 12.26
CA LEU A 175 7.04 15.85 12.70
C LEU A 175 8.26 16.31 13.52
N ALA A 176 8.76 17.52 13.27
CA ALA A 176 9.85 18.12 14.02
C ALA A 176 9.51 18.45 15.48
N ASP A 177 8.21 18.55 15.80
CA ASP A 177 7.68 18.94 17.11
C ASP A 177 6.89 17.79 17.79
N LEU A 178 7.01 16.56 17.27
CA LEU A 178 6.47 15.37 17.93
C LEU A 178 7.12 15.15 19.29
N LYS A 179 6.30 14.85 20.30
CA LYS A 179 6.77 14.56 21.67
C LYS A 179 7.49 13.20 21.80
N ASN A 180 7.23 12.26 20.89
CA ASN A 180 7.90 10.96 20.86
C ASN A 180 8.32 10.57 19.43
N PRO A 181 9.33 11.22 18.85
CA PRO A 181 9.77 10.96 17.48
C PRO A 181 10.60 9.67 17.38
N LYS A 182 11.03 9.06 18.50
CA LYS A 182 11.89 7.87 18.50
C LYS A 182 11.28 6.67 17.77
N GLY A 183 9.96 6.58 17.77
CA GLY A 183 9.22 5.55 17.05
C GLY A 183 8.96 5.84 15.58
N LEU A 184 9.16 7.08 15.12
CA LEU A 184 8.99 7.42 13.72
C LEU A 184 10.08 6.73 12.88
N ARG A 185 9.66 6.01 11.85
CA ARG A 185 10.54 5.25 10.95
C ARG A 185 10.56 5.78 9.53
N ALA A 186 9.45 6.32 9.03
CA ALA A 186 9.36 6.82 7.67
C ALA A 186 8.27 7.88 7.51
N LEU A 187 8.42 8.68 6.46
CA LEU A 187 7.41 9.59 5.96
C LEU A 187 7.16 9.34 4.46
N ALA A 188 5.91 9.25 4.06
CA ALA A 188 5.51 9.27 2.66
C ALA A 188 4.45 10.36 2.44
N VAL A 189 4.65 11.20 1.43
CA VAL A 189 3.73 12.31 1.14
C VAL A 189 3.41 12.43 -0.34
N PHE A 190 2.15 12.71 -0.63
CA PHE A 190 1.63 12.96 -1.98
C PHE A 190 1.29 14.44 -2.11
N TYR A 191 1.97 15.11 -3.05
CA TYR A 191 1.79 16.53 -3.43
C TYR A 191 1.62 17.49 -2.23
N PRO A 192 2.48 17.43 -1.20
CA PRO A 192 2.40 18.39 -0.10
C PRO A 192 2.66 19.81 -0.60
N ALA A 193 1.98 20.80 -0.02
CA ALA A 193 2.37 22.20 -0.27
C ALA A 193 3.71 22.51 0.40
N VAL A 194 4.75 22.80 -0.39
CA VAL A 194 6.15 22.91 0.10
C VAL A 194 6.73 24.33 0.14
N GLY A 195 6.04 25.32 -0.45
CA GLY A 195 6.56 26.69 -0.59
C GLY A 195 6.98 27.36 0.72
N ASN A 196 6.24 27.10 1.79
CA ASN A 196 6.37 27.84 3.06
C ASN A 196 6.88 26.98 4.22
N ILE A 197 7.44 25.79 3.96
CA ILE A 197 7.97 24.93 5.03
C ILE A 197 9.22 25.59 5.65
N PRO A 198 9.20 25.95 6.95
CA PRO A 198 10.32 26.64 7.58
C PRO A 198 11.61 25.82 7.60
N ARG A 199 12.74 26.46 7.27
CA ARG A 199 14.09 25.86 7.23
C ARG A 199 14.47 25.13 8.54
N LYS A 200 14.05 25.67 9.69
CA LYS A 200 14.35 25.09 11.01
C LYS A 200 13.77 23.68 11.24
N LEU A 201 12.75 23.27 10.49
CA LEU A 201 12.12 21.95 10.62
C LEU A 201 12.93 20.86 9.89
N VAL A 202 13.69 21.27 8.88
CA VAL A 202 14.38 20.40 7.94
C VAL A 202 15.48 19.56 8.60
N GLY A 203 16.22 20.11 9.56
CA GLY A 203 17.28 19.39 10.28
C GLY A 203 16.79 18.41 11.36
N ARG A 204 15.48 18.43 11.67
CA ARG A 204 14.88 17.65 12.78
C ARG A 204 14.22 16.35 12.31
N VAL A 205 13.76 16.29 11.05
CA VAL A 205 13.16 15.06 10.48
C VAL A 205 14.25 14.24 9.79
N ARG A 206 14.86 13.30 10.53
CA ARG A 206 15.97 12.45 10.05
C ARG A 206 15.54 11.06 9.57
N VAL A 207 14.24 10.86 9.39
CA VAL A 207 13.70 9.60 8.87
C VAL A 207 13.68 9.62 7.34
N PRO A 208 13.87 8.46 6.68
CA PRO A 208 13.70 8.38 5.24
C PRO A 208 12.31 8.88 4.85
N THR A 209 12.30 9.72 3.82
CA THR A 209 11.11 10.43 3.35
C THR A 209 11.00 10.28 1.84
N ILE A 210 9.84 9.87 1.35
CA ILE A 210 9.49 9.92 -0.07
C ILE A 210 8.38 10.95 -0.30
N ALA A 211 8.51 11.72 -1.38
CA ALA A 211 7.52 12.72 -1.76
C ALA A 211 7.20 12.61 -3.26
N TYR A 212 5.91 12.55 -3.60
CA TYR A 212 5.44 12.45 -4.98
C TYR A 212 4.82 13.77 -5.45
N PHE A 213 5.16 14.23 -6.65
CA PHE A 213 4.60 15.45 -7.26
C PHE A 213 4.23 15.24 -8.72
N GLY A 214 3.19 15.91 -9.20
CA GLY A 214 2.84 15.94 -10.61
C GLY A 214 3.70 16.94 -11.40
N SER A 215 4.17 16.56 -12.58
CA SER A 215 4.93 17.45 -13.48
C SER A 215 4.10 18.60 -14.05
N ALA A 216 2.77 18.45 -14.07
CA ALA A 216 1.81 19.46 -14.52
C ALA A 216 0.99 20.04 -13.34
N ASP A 217 1.46 19.90 -12.10
CA ASP A 217 0.82 20.49 -10.93
C ASP A 217 0.95 22.03 -10.95
N THR A 218 -0.18 22.71 -10.95
CA THR A 218 -0.24 24.18 -10.97
C THR A 218 -0.30 24.81 -9.57
N ARG A 219 -0.63 24.03 -8.53
CA ARG A 219 -0.64 24.48 -7.12
C ARG A 219 0.75 24.37 -6.50
N VAL A 220 1.51 23.36 -6.89
CA VAL A 220 2.91 23.13 -6.45
C VAL A 220 3.81 22.96 -7.68
N PRO A 221 4.20 24.07 -8.35
CA PRO A 221 4.94 24.00 -9.60
C PRO A 221 6.29 23.26 -9.46
N PRO A 222 6.78 22.55 -10.49
CA PRO A 222 8.04 21.80 -10.43
C PRO A 222 9.25 22.60 -9.97
N MET A 223 9.33 23.89 -10.34
CA MET A 223 10.40 24.79 -9.87
C MET A 223 10.39 24.95 -8.34
N GLN A 224 9.21 25.04 -7.74
CA GLN A 224 9.06 25.11 -6.29
C GLN A 224 9.47 23.79 -5.62
N VAL A 225 9.14 22.66 -6.23
CA VAL A 225 9.56 21.32 -5.77
C VAL A 225 11.07 21.18 -5.80
N GLN A 226 11.73 21.57 -6.90
CA GLN A 226 13.18 21.50 -7.06
C GLN A 226 13.92 22.39 -6.05
N GLU A 227 13.42 23.61 -5.82
CA GLU A 227 13.99 24.51 -4.82
C GLU A 227 13.85 23.93 -3.41
N TRP A 228 12.66 23.42 -3.08
CA TRP A 228 12.43 22.75 -1.81
C TRP A 228 13.34 21.54 -1.65
N GLU A 229 13.45 20.66 -2.65
CA GLU A 229 14.30 19.47 -2.60
C GLU A 229 15.76 19.83 -2.35
N ARG A 230 16.31 20.79 -3.11
CA ARG A 230 17.70 21.27 -2.92
C ARG A 230 17.91 21.76 -1.50
N ARG A 231 16.99 22.59 -0.99
CA ARG A 231 17.05 23.11 0.38
C ARG A 231 16.95 22.00 1.43
N MET A 232 16.08 21.02 1.23
CA MET A 232 15.92 19.90 2.17
C MET A 232 17.19 19.05 2.22
N LYS A 233 17.75 18.71 1.06
CA LYS A 233 18.97 17.90 0.95
C LYS A 233 20.21 18.62 1.48
N SER A 234 20.34 19.94 1.27
CA SER A 234 21.47 20.71 1.80
C SER A 234 21.53 20.76 3.33
N GLU A 235 20.39 20.54 4.00
CA GLU A 235 20.26 20.47 5.46
C GLU A 235 20.33 19.03 5.99
N GLY A 236 20.65 18.05 5.14
CA GLY A 236 20.84 16.65 5.51
C GLY A 236 19.55 15.83 5.61
N ALA A 237 18.44 16.29 5.05
CA ALA A 237 17.21 15.49 5.03
C ALA A 237 17.39 14.23 4.17
N ARG A 238 16.89 13.09 4.68
CA ARG A 238 16.83 11.81 3.93
C ARG A 238 15.61 11.80 2.99
N LEU A 239 15.63 12.67 1.98
CA LEU A 239 14.50 12.92 1.09
C LEU A 239 14.75 12.36 -0.32
N THR A 240 13.77 11.60 -0.82
CA THR A 240 13.66 11.22 -2.24
C THR A 240 12.40 11.84 -2.82
N VAL A 241 12.55 12.62 -3.89
CA VAL A 241 11.43 13.24 -4.61
C VAL A 241 11.20 12.49 -5.92
N TYR A 242 9.94 12.12 -6.15
CA TYR A 242 9.46 11.53 -7.40
C TYR A 242 8.55 12.54 -8.11
N THR A 243 8.94 12.96 -9.30
CA THR A 243 8.08 13.74 -10.20
C THR A 243 7.49 12.81 -11.24
N VAL A 244 6.16 12.79 -11.36
CA VAL A 244 5.41 11.89 -12.25
C VAL A 244 4.56 12.68 -13.24
N GLU A 245 4.25 12.10 -14.39
CA GLU A 245 3.42 12.74 -15.42
C GLU A 245 1.95 12.81 -14.99
N ALA A 246 1.60 13.84 -14.22
CA ALA A 246 0.27 14.05 -13.68
C ALA A 246 0.04 15.53 -13.31
N GLY A 247 -1.23 15.92 -13.17
CA GLY A 247 -1.63 17.24 -12.70
C GLY A 247 -1.81 17.33 -11.18
N THR A 248 -2.39 18.45 -10.75
CA THR A 248 -2.78 18.71 -9.35
C THR A 248 -3.68 17.60 -8.79
N ASP A 249 -3.57 17.26 -7.50
CA ASP A 249 -4.47 16.31 -6.82
C ASP A 249 -4.58 14.92 -7.52
N PHE A 250 -3.52 14.45 -8.19
CA PHE A 250 -3.56 13.25 -9.05
C PHE A 250 -3.94 11.93 -8.36
N ALA A 251 -3.91 11.91 -7.02
CA ALA A 251 -4.31 10.75 -6.21
C ALA A 251 -5.76 10.79 -5.71
N ASP A 252 -6.48 11.90 -5.91
CA ASP A 252 -7.89 12.03 -5.54
C ASP A 252 -8.79 11.48 -6.65
N PRO A 253 -9.55 10.39 -6.41
CA PRO A 253 -10.45 9.80 -7.41
C PRO A 253 -11.57 10.72 -7.88
N ASN A 254 -11.86 11.80 -7.15
CA ASN A 254 -12.87 12.78 -7.51
C ASN A 254 -12.29 13.98 -8.27
N SER A 255 -10.96 14.06 -8.41
CA SER A 255 -10.31 15.14 -9.15
C SER A 255 -10.44 14.93 -10.66
N ALA A 256 -10.64 16.02 -11.40
CA ALA A 256 -10.64 16.00 -12.87
C ALA A 256 -9.29 15.55 -13.46
N THR A 257 -8.21 15.65 -12.67
CA THR A 257 -6.83 15.29 -13.02
C THR A 257 -6.40 13.96 -12.38
N TYR A 258 -7.35 13.14 -11.91
CA TYR A 258 -7.07 11.83 -11.33
C TYR A 258 -6.29 10.93 -12.29
N ALA A 259 -5.02 10.67 -11.97
CA ALA A 259 -4.14 9.87 -12.81
C ALA A 259 -4.02 8.45 -12.22
N ARG A 260 -5.10 7.66 -12.32
CA ARG A 260 -5.23 6.33 -11.66
C ARG A 260 -3.98 5.45 -11.77
N ASN A 261 -3.47 5.23 -12.98
CA ASN A 261 -2.36 4.32 -13.21
C ASN A 261 -1.07 4.84 -12.58
N VAL A 262 -0.81 6.14 -12.72
CA VAL A 262 0.32 6.82 -12.09
C VAL A 262 0.21 6.74 -10.57
N TYR A 263 -0.96 7.04 -10.02
CA TYR A 263 -1.22 6.93 -8.59
C TYR A 263 -1.00 5.50 -8.07
N PHE A 264 -1.47 4.48 -8.78
CA PHE A 264 -1.28 3.08 -8.36
C PHE A 264 0.19 2.64 -8.39
N GLN A 265 0.99 3.13 -9.32
CA GLN A 265 2.44 2.91 -9.31
C GLN A 265 3.11 3.57 -8.11
N CYS A 266 2.79 4.86 -7.86
CA CYS A 266 3.27 5.58 -6.68
C CYS A 266 2.83 4.90 -5.38
N TRP A 267 1.58 4.40 -5.34
CA TRP A 267 1.00 3.70 -4.21
C TRP A 267 1.74 2.39 -3.90
N ALA A 268 1.98 1.55 -4.91
CA ALA A 268 2.72 0.31 -4.74
C ALA A 268 4.13 0.56 -4.18
N ASN A 269 4.85 1.52 -4.77
CA ASN A 269 6.18 1.92 -4.29
C ASN A 269 6.13 2.49 -2.86
N CYS A 270 5.10 3.28 -2.55
CA CYS A 270 4.89 3.83 -1.21
C CYS A 270 4.66 2.74 -0.16
N VAL A 271 3.79 1.77 -0.45
CA VAL A 271 3.51 0.66 0.48
C VAL A 271 4.76 -0.15 0.75
N GLU A 272 5.53 -0.48 -0.29
CA GLU A 272 6.78 -1.23 -0.14
C GLU A 272 7.82 -0.45 0.66
N PHE A 273 7.98 0.84 0.37
CA PHE A 273 8.84 1.73 1.14
C PHE A 273 8.47 1.73 2.63
N LEU A 274 7.20 1.97 2.97
CA LEU A 274 6.73 2.00 4.36
C LEU A 274 6.95 0.66 5.06
N ARG A 275 6.68 -0.45 4.38
CA ARG A 275 6.93 -1.81 4.90
C ARG A 275 8.41 -2.01 5.23
N SER A 276 9.29 -1.63 4.32
CA SER A 276 10.74 -1.80 4.48
C SER A 276 11.32 -1.00 5.66
N GLU A 277 10.76 0.17 5.95
CA GLU A 277 11.24 1.06 7.02
C GLU A 277 10.64 0.73 8.40
N ILE A 278 9.41 0.22 8.45
CA ILE A 278 8.76 -0.21 9.71
C ILE A 278 9.21 -1.61 10.14
N GLY A 279 9.59 -2.46 9.19
CA GLY A 279 9.97 -3.86 9.41
C GLY A 279 10.91 -4.06 10.60
N LYS A 280 10.72 -5.18 11.33
CA LYS A 280 11.55 -5.53 12.48
C LYS A 280 12.97 -5.83 12.01
N ASP A 281 13.87 -4.86 12.14
CA ASP A 281 15.32 -5.02 12.14
C ASP A 281 15.91 -5.84 10.98
N LYS A 282 16.55 -5.17 10.02
CA LYS A 282 17.46 -5.84 9.06
C LYS A 282 18.56 -6.65 9.77
N SER A 283 18.88 -6.33 11.03
CA SER A 283 19.81 -7.11 11.87
C SER A 283 19.29 -8.51 12.21
N ASN A 284 17.98 -8.71 12.34
CA ASN A 284 17.42 -10.00 12.76
C ASN A 284 17.44 -11.06 11.65
N VAL A 285 17.55 -10.63 10.38
CA VAL A 285 17.74 -11.54 9.24
C VAL A 285 19.19 -11.98 9.15
N LEU A 286 20.14 -11.05 9.27
CA LEU A 286 21.57 -11.37 9.28
C LEU A 286 21.97 -12.18 10.52
N ASP A 287 21.44 -11.84 11.71
CA ASP A 287 21.67 -12.61 12.93
C ASP A 287 21.02 -14.00 12.88
N LYS A 288 19.84 -14.14 12.24
CA LYS A 288 19.26 -15.46 11.98
C LYS A 288 20.05 -16.25 10.94
N MET A 289 20.56 -15.61 9.91
CA MET A 289 21.39 -16.26 8.89
C MET A 289 22.72 -16.70 9.48
N ASN A 290 23.40 -15.86 10.25
CA ASN A 290 24.67 -16.22 10.90
C ASN A 290 24.49 -17.39 11.89
N ARG A 291 23.40 -17.42 12.66
CA ARG A 291 23.06 -18.56 13.54
C ARG A 291 22.63 -19.84 12.82
N LEU A 292 22.40 -19.79 11.51
CA LEU A 292 22.14 -20.98 10.69
C LEU A 292 23.43 -21.53 10.05
N PHE A 293 24.52 -20.76 10.08
CA PHE A 293 25.82 -21.13 9.51
C PHE A 293 26.93 -21.27 10.58
N ASP A 294 26.62 -21.02 11.86
CA ASP A 294 27.40 -21.37 13.04
C ASP A 294 26.80 -22.61 13.74
#